data_AF-A0A955NQQ8-F1
#
_entry.id   AF-A0A955NQQ8-F1
#
_cell.length_a   1.000
_cell.length_b   1.000
_cell.length_c   1.000
_cell.angle_alpha   90.00
_cell.angle_beta   90.00
_cell.angle_gamma   90.00
#
_symmetry.space_group_name_H-M   'P 1'
#
loop_
_entity.id
_entity.type
_entity.pdbx_description
1 polymer ?
#
loop_
_entity_poly.entity_id
_entity_poly.type
_entity_poly.pdbx_seq_one_letter_code
_entity_poly.pdbx_strand_id
1 'polypeptide(L)' 'MEKLRTQIEVPEDHRIHLDMTLPEEVPSGPADLTLTISPRARTSAKADLMSFAGSLSGSALAKRNSVAVQRELRDEWD' A
#
# COMPACT_ATOMS: atom_id res chain seq x y z
N MET A 1 -0.34 27.16 -5.06
CA MET A 1 -1.29 26.65 -4.04
C MET A 1 -0.49 25.84 -3.05
N GLU A 2 -0.24 26.40 -1.89
CA GLU A 2 0.44 25.69 -0.80
C GLU A 2 -0.55 24.70 -0.19
N LYS A 3 -0.18 23.41 -0.15
CA LYS A 3 -1.04 22.34 0.36
C LYS A 3 -0.57 21.98 1.75
N LEU A 4 -1.39 22.25 2.76
CA LEU A 4 -1.13 21.77 4.12
C LEU A 4 -1.19 20.23 4.10
N ARG A 5 -0.04 19.58 4.32
CA ARG A 5 0.07 18.12 4.34
C ARG A 5 0.33 17.64 5.76
N THR A 6 -0.73 17.20 6.42
CA THR A 6 -0.66 16.55 7.74
C THR A 6 -0.81 15.04 7.60
N GLN A 7 -0.01 14.28 8.35
CA GLN A 7 -0.25 12.85 8.54
C GLN A 7 -1.15 12.67 9.77
N ILE A 8 -2.30 12.05 9.59
CA ILE A 8 -3.20 11.65 10.66
C ILE A 8 -3.40 10.13 10.63
N GLU A 9 -3.56 9.52 11.79
CA GLU A 9 -4.10 8.18 11.90
C GLU A 9 -5.63 8.25 11.80
N VAL A 10 -6.22 7.38 10.98
CA VAL A 10 -7.68 7.29 10.85
C VAL A 10 -8.18 6.44 12.01
N PRO A 11 -9.01 6.98 12.93
CA PRO A 11 -9.52 6.24 14.07
C PRO A 11 -10.55 5.18 13.65
N GLU A 12 -10.79 4.18 14.51
CA GLU A 12 -11.69 3.06 14.20
C GLU A 12 -13.14 3.50 13.96
N ASP A 13 -13.59 4.55 14.65
CA ASP A 13 -14.92 5.14 14.47
C ASP A 13 -15.03 6.04 13.23
N HIS A 14 -13.92 6.21 12.49
CA HIS A 14 -13.79 7.03 11.29
C HIS A 14 -14.19 8.50 11.47
N ARG A 15 -14.13 9.02 12.70
CA ARG A 15 -14.41 10.44 13.00
C ARG A 15 -13.12 11.23 13.10
N ILE A 16 -12.89 12.16 12.18
CA ILE A 16 -11.71 13.02 12.16
C ILE A 16 -12.12 14.43 12.58
N HIS A 17 -11.56 14.93 13.69
CA HIS A 17 -11.66 16.33 14.07
C HIS A 17 -10.40 17.07 13.62
N LEU A 18 -10.57 18.10 12.79
CA LEU A 18 -9.51 18.99 12.33
C LEU A 18 -9.63 20.33 13.05
N ASP A 19 -8.67 20.62 13.91
CA ASP A 19 -8.44 21.95 14.47
C ASP A 19 -7.18 22.53 13.83
N MET A 20 -7.30 23.70 13.21
CA MET A 20 -6.25 24.29 12.38
C MET A 20 -6.24 25.80 12.56
N THR A 21 -5.07 26.33 12.91
CA THR A 21 -4.79 27.76 12.91
C THR A 21 -4.20 28.14 11.55
N LEU A 22 -4.83 29.07 10.83
CA LEU A 22 -4.31 29.59 9.56
C LEU A 22 -3.22 30.64 9.84
N PRO A 23 -2.17 30.73 9.00
CA PRO A 23 -1.16 31.78 9.09
C PRO A 23 -1.77 33.17 8.90
N GLU A 24 -1.19 34.19 9.54
CA GLU A 24 -1.65 35.60 9.43
C GLU A 24 -1.56 36.16 7.99
N GLU A 25 -0.78 35.52 7.12
CA GLU A 25 -0.65 35.87 5.70
C GLU A 25 -1.91 35.54 4.88
N VAL A 26 -2.81 34.69 5.42
CA VAL A 26 -4.09 34.39 4.79
C VAL A 26 -5.10 35.48 5.16
N PRO A 27 -5.52 36.33 4.22
CA PRO A 27 -6.42 37.43 4.51
C PRO A 27 -7.77 36.91 5.00
N SER A 28 -8.39 37.65 5.92
CA SER A 28 -9.74 37.35 6.38
C SER A 28 -10.74 37.51 5.23
N GLY A 29 -11.49 36.45 4.94
CA GLY A 29 -12.45 36.44 3.84
C GLY A 29 -12.90 35.02 3.48
N PRO A 30 -13.72 34.87 2.43
CA PRO A 30 -14.10 33.57 1.89
C PRO A 30 -12.86 32.82 1.40
N ALA A 31 -12.68 31.58 1.84
CA ALA A 31 -11.57 30.73 1.46
C ALA A 31 -12.07 29.33 1.09
N ASP A 32 -11.49 28.76 0.04
CA ASP A 32 -11.77 27.38 -0.36
C ASP A 32 -10.83 26.42 0.35
N LEU A 33 -11.39 25.42 1.04
CA LEU A 33 -10.64 24.36 1.69
C LEU A 33 -10.78 23.06 0.89
N THR A 34 -9.65 22.50 0.43
CA THR A 34 -9.62 21.18 -0.21
C THR A 34 -8.93 20.17 0.70
N LEU A 35 -9.68 19.21 1.23
CA LEU A 35 -9.15 18.08 2.00
C LEU A 35 -9.00 16.86 1.10
N THR A 36 -7.83 16.23 1.10
CA THR A 36 -7.57 14.97 0.38
C THR A 36 -7.05 13.93 1.35
N ILE A 37 -7.81 12.84 1.54
CA ILE A 37 -7.41 11.71 2.37
C ILE A 37 -6.90 10.61 1.44
N SER A 38 -5.60 10.33 1.52
CA SER A 38 -4.98 9.24 0.77
C SER A 38 -4.53 8.16 1.75
N PRO A 39 -5.06 6.92 1.66
CA PRO A 39 -4.57 5.84 2.49
C PRO A 39 -3.09 5.63 2.18
N ARG A 40 -2.26 5.59 3.23
CA ARG A 40 -0.87 5.20 3.05
C ARG A 40 -0.88 3.74 2.60
N ALA A 41 -0.42 3.48 1.37
CA ALA A 41 -0.29 2.12 0.88
C ALA A 41 0.50 1.32 1.93
N ARG A 42 -0.13 0.29 2.52
CA ARG A 42 0.58 -0.62 3.41
C ARG A 42 1.70 -1.21 2.57
N THR A 43 2.93 -1.07 3.04
CA THR A 43 4.14 -1.67 2.47
C THR A 43 4.09 -3.20 2.42
N SER A 44 2.95 -3.82 2.72
CA SER A 44 2.75 -5.26 2.81
C SER A 44 2.87 -5.95 1.47
N ALA A 45 2.39 -5.38 0.35
CA ALA A 45 2.41 -6.11 -0.93
C ALA A 45 3.81 -6.56 -1.37
N LYS A 46 4.86 -5.75 -1.15
CA LYS A 46 6.24 -6.12 -1.49
C LYS A 46 6.87 -7.07 -0.46
N ALA A 47 6.54 -6.90 0.82
CA ALA A 47 7.00 -7.79 1.89
C ALA A 47 6.37 -9.18 1.78
N ASP A 48 5.07 -9.24 1.46
CA ASP A 48 4.29 -10.46 1.25
C ASP A 48 4.79 -11.21 0.00
N LEU A 49 5.12 -10.51 -1.09
CA LEU A 49 5.71 -11.13 -2.29
C LEU A 49 7.10 -11.72 -2.02
N MET A 50 7.94 -11.02 -1.26
CA MET A 50 9.28 -11.52 -0.89
C MET A 50 9.20 -12.69 0.10
N SER A 51 8.25 -12.65 1.03
CA SER A 51 7.97 -13.76 1.95
C SER A 51 7.45 -14.98 1.19
N PHE A 52 6.53 -14.79 0.25
CA PHE A 52 6.03 -15.84 -0.62
C PHE A 52 7.14 -16.44 -1.49
N ALA A 53 7.95 -15.62 -2.17
CA ALA A 53 9.11 -16.08 -2.94
C ALA A 53 10.14 -16.83 -2.07
N GLY A 54 10.36 -16.39 -0.83
CA GLY A 54 11.21 -17.08 0.14
C GLY A 54 10.64 -18.43 0.57
N SER A 55 9.32 -18.56 0.72
CA SER A 55 8.67 -19.84 1.03
C SER A 55 8.78 -20.84 -0.14
N LEU A 56 8.76 -20.33 -1.38
CA LEU A 56 8.92 -21.16 -2.58
C LEU A 56 10.35 -21.67 -2.75
N SER A 57 11.39 -20.90 -2.40
CA SER A 57 12.79 -21.33 -2.52
C SER A 57 13.16 -22.52 -1.64
N GLY A 58 12.45 -22.72 -0.52
CA GLY A 58 12.57 -23.89 0.35
C GLY A 58 11.71 -25.10 -0.06
N SER A 59 10.76 -24.91 -0.99
CA SER A 59 9.80 -25.94 -1.38
C SER A 59 10.43 -27.05 -2.22
N ALA A 60 9.81 -28.24 -2.19
CA ALA A 60 10.23 -29.36 -3.03
C ALA A 60 10.19 -29.00 -4.53
N LEU A 61 9.29 -28.11 -4.95
CA LEU A 61 9.17 -27.64 -6.33
C LEU A 61 10.37 -26.81 -6.79
N ALA A 62 10.98 -26.00 -5.91
CA ALA A 62 12.19 -25.23 -6.25
C ALA A 62 13.45 -26.09 -6.30
N LYS A 63 13.45 -27.24 -5.62
CA LYS A 63 14.55 -28.22 -5.64
C LYS A 63 14.42 -29.23 -6.78
N ARG A 64 13.25 -29.32 -7.43
CA ARG A 64 13.04 -30.16 -8.60
C ARG A 64 13.68 -29.49 -9.83
N ASN A 65 14.24 -30.31 -10.71
CA ASN A 65 14.75 -29.84 -11.99
C ASN A 65 13.61 -29.13 -12.74
N SER A 66 13.78 -27.85 -13.04
CA SER A 66 12.76 -27.01 -13.70
C SER A 66 12.26 -27.63 -15.00
N VAL A 67 13.11 -28.35 -15.73
CA VAL A 67 12.75 -29.05 -16.97
C VAL A 67 11.83 -30.25 -16.71
N ALA A 68 11.99 -30.95 -15.57
CA ALA A 68 11.12 -32.07 -15.21
C ALA A 68 9.73 -31.57 -14.80
N VAL A 69 9.66 -30.47 -14.04
CA VAL A 69 8.38 -29.84 -13.64
C VAL A 69 7.63 -29.32 -14.86
N GLN A 70 8.33 -28.70 -15.82
CA GLN A 70 7.71 -28.23 -17.07
C GLN A 70 7.16 -29.37 -17.93
N ARG A 71 7.82 -30.54 -17.95
CA ARG A 71 7.31 -31.71 -18.66
C ARG A 71 6.05 -32.26 -17.99
N GLU A 72 6.09 -32.44 -16.67
CA GLU A 72 4.94 -32.94 -15.89
C GLU A 72 3.71 -32.04 -16.06
N LEU A 73 3.86 -30.72 -15.96
CA LEU A 73 2.76 -29.77 -16.16
C LEU A 73 2.21 -29.78 -17.58
N ARG A 74 3.04 -30.02 -18.60
CA ARG A 74 2.58 -30.13 -19.98
C ARG A 74 1.81 -31.43 -20.18
N ASP A 75 2.32 -32.53 -19.64
CA ASP A 75 1.73 -33.85 -19.77
C ASP A 75 0.43 -33.97 -18.92
N GLU A 76 0.23 -33.12 -17.90
CA GLU A 76 -1.05 -32.99 -17.16
C GLU A 76 -2.17 -32.30 -17.96
N TRP A 77 -1.83 -31.59 -19.05
CA TRP A 77 -2.79 -30.83 -19.86
C TRP A 77 -3.24 -31.57 -21.13
N ASP A 78 -2.66 -32.75 -21.39
CA ASP A 78 -3.05 -33.70 -22.44
C ASP A 78 -3.97 -34.81 -21.89
#